data_AF-A0A4R8SMN1-F1
#
_entry.id   AF-A0A4R8SMN1-F1
#
_cell.length_a   1.000
_cell.length_b   1.000
_cell.length_c   1.000
_cell.angle_alpha   90.00
_cell.angle_beta   90.00
_cell.angle_gamma   90.00
#
_symmetry.space_group_name_H-M   'P 1'
#
loop_
_entity.id
_entity.type
_entity.pdbx_description
1 polymer ?
#
loop_
_entity_poly.entity_id
_entity_poly.type
_entity_poly.pdbx_seq_one_letter_code
_entity_poly.pdbx_strand_id
1 'polypeptide(L)'
;MQTSIEKGTWKAPETVAAEVALTAAERATVLTVQELADVWLETIPSDNHRVISASRVRRFINPELGDILITELTRERCDSWHRDMEERLCPGAPTQRVRTYAALHAMLKMAVHEDLIDTMPLRIKGLLIGIPARDPQTATVAEVDQLAAA
;
A
#
# COMPACT_ATOMS: atom_id res chain seq x y z
N MET A 1 10.48 41.81 -12.59
CA MET A 1 10.54 40.46 -12.00
C MET A 1 11.92 40.31 -11.38
N GLN A 2 12.03 40.35 -10.06
CA GLN A 2 13.30 40.18 -9.33
C GLN A 2 13.48 38.69 -8.98
N THR A 3 14.67 38.15 -9.23
CA THR A 3 14.99 36.71 -9.04
C THR A 3 15.23 36.36 -7.56
N SER A 4 15.01 35.10 -7.16
CA SER A 4 15.17 34.65 -5.76
C SER A 4 16.58 34.86 -5.17
N ILE A 5 17.59 35.03 -6.03
CA ILE A 5 18.96 35.39 -5.64
C ILE A 5 19.01 36.83 -5.12
N GLU A 6 18.33 37.77 -5.79
CA GLU A 6 18.32 39.19 -5.43
C GLU A 6 17.58 39.47 -4.12
N LYS A 7 16.68 38.57 -3.70
CA LYS A 7 15.94 38.65 -2.44
C LYS A 7 16.65 37.98 -1.26
N GLY A 8 17.82 37.39 -1.47
CA GLY A 8 18.56 36.65 -0.43
C GLY A 8 17.84 35.39 0.07
N THR A 9 16.83 34.92 -0.65
CA THR A 9 16.03 33.72 -0.29
C THR A 9 16.47 32.47 -1.05
N TRP A 10 17.47 32.58 -1.92
CA TRP A 10 18.04 31.43 -2.61
C TRP A 10 18.86 30.57 -1.65
N LYS A 11 18.46 29.31 -1.49
CA LYS A 11 19.23 28.26 -0.83
C LYS A 11 19.83 27.35 -1.91
N ALA A 12 21.03 26.84 -1.65
CA ALA A 12 21.63 25.83 -2.52
C ALA A 12 20.71 24.59 -2.59
N PRO A 13 20.55 23.95 -3.76
CA PRO A 13 19.67 22.78 -3.92
C PRO A 13 19.97 21.66 -2.91
N GLU A 14 21.23 21.45 -2.57
CA GLU A 14 21.70 20.50 -1.58
C GLU A 14 21.21 20.81 -0.14
N THR A 15 21.17 22.09 0.24
CA THR A 15 20.62 22.51 1.53
C THR A 15 19.12 22.32 1.60
N VAL A 16 18.40 22.63 0.51
CA VAL A 16 16.95 22.39 0.43
C VAL A 16 16.66 20.88 0.51
N ALA A 17 17.41 20.06 -0.21
CA ALA A 17 17.26 18.60 -0.16
C ALA A 17 17.54 18.03 1.25
N ALA A 18 18.59 18.51 1.92
CA ALA A 18 18.91 18.09 3.28
C ALA A 18 17.83 18.49 4.30
N GLU A 19 17.29 19.71 4.20
CA GLU A 19 16.18 20.16 5.05
C GLU A 19 14.91 19.33 4.82
N VAL A 20 14.58 19.03 3.56
CA VAL A 20 13.43 18.19 3.21
C VAL A 20 13.62 16.77 3.78
N ALA A 21 14.82 16.18 3.61
CA ALA A 21 15.14 14.86 4.14
C ALA A 21 15.04 14.79 5.66
N LEU A 22 15.53 15.82 6.38
CA LEU A 22 15.40 15.90 7.83
C LEU A 22 13.92 15.97 8.26
N THR A 23 13.12 16.79 7.56
CA THR A 23 11.69 16.91 7.84
C THR A 23 10.93 15.61 7.56
N ALA A 24 11.32 14.87 6.52
CA ALA A 24 10.75 13.56 6.18
C ALA A 24 11.09 12.51 7.25
N ALA A 25 12.35 12.48 7.71
CA ALA A 25 12.80 11.60 8.78
C ALA A 25 12.05 11.88 10.10
N GLU A 26 11.84 13.15 10.46
CA GLU A 26 11.05 13.54 11.63
C GLU A 26 9.57 13.13 11.54
N ARG A 27 8.98 13.14 10.33
CA ARG A 27 7.62 12.61 10.13
C ARG A 27 7.57 11.10 10.25
N ALA A 28 8.58 10.41 9.72
CA ALA A 28 8.65 8.96 9.74
C ALA A 28 8.83 8.37 11.16
N THR A 29 9.48 9.10 12.07
CA THR A 29 9.64 8.65 13.46
C THR A 29 8.34 8.67 14.27
N VAL A 30 7.31 9.36 13.78
CA VAL A 30 5.99 9.42 14.44
C VAL A 30 4.87 8.77 13.64
N LEU A 31 5.08 8.49 12.35
CA LEU A 31 4.02 7.96 11.48
C LEU A 31 3.83 6.46 11.70
N THR A 32 2.61 6.08 12.06
CA THR A 32 2.17 4.69 12.18
C THR A 32 1.75 4.12 10.82
N VAL A 33 1.64 2.78 10.73
CA VAL A 33 1.11 2.11 9.53
C VAL A 33 -0.32 2.55 9.24
N GLN A 34 -1.14 2.76 10.27
CA GLN A 34 -2.51 3.24 10.11
C GLN A 34 -2.55 4.66 9.51
N GLU A 35 -1.76 5.58 10.04
CA GLU A 35 -1.71 6.96 9.51
C GLU A 35 -1.13 7.01 8.10
N LEU A 36 -0.13 6.18 7.79
CA LEU A 36 0.34 6.00 6.42
C LEU A 36 -0.77 5.50 5.50
N ALA A 37 -1.65 4.63 6.00
CA ALA A 37 -2.78 4.12 5.23
C ALA A 37 -3.78 5.24 4.91
N ASP A 38 -4.07 6.12 5.86
CA ASP A 38 -4.97 7.26 5.66
C ASP A 38 -4.42 8.20 4.58
N VAL A 39 -3.13 8.56 4.65
CA VAL A 39 -2.46 9.35 3.62
C VAL A 39 -2.50 8.66 2.26
N TRP A 40 -2.17 7.36 2.21
CA TRP A 40 -2.19 6.61 0.96
C TRP A 40 -3.60 6.54 0.36
N LEU A 41 -4.62 6.31 1.19
CA LEU A 41 -6.00 6.23 0.74
C LEU A 41 -6.44 7.52 0.07
N GLU A 42 -6.00 8.69 0.55
CA GLU A 42 -6.28 10.00 -0.08
C GLU A 42 -5.74 10.11 -1.52
N THR A 43 -4.60 9.47 -1.81
CA THR A 43 -3.99 9.48 -3.14
C THR A 43 -4.75 8.69 -4.20
N ILE A 44 -5.65 7.78 -3.80
CA ILE A 44 -6.35 6.88 -4.73
C ILE A 44 -7.47 7.66 -5.46
N PRO A 45 -7.43 7.85 -6.78
CA PRO A 45 -8.44 8.67 -7.48
C PRO A 45 -9.80 7.98 -7.61
N SER A 46 -9.84 6.64 -7.62
CA SER A 46 -11.07 5.88 -7.78
C SER A 46 -11.74 5.64 -6.43
N ASP A 47 -12.97 6.13 -6.26
CA ASP A 47 -13.76 5.94 -5.04
C ASP A 47 -13.98 4.46 -4.71
N ASN A 48 -14.31 3.64 -5.72
CA ASN A 48 -14.47 2.21 -5.52
C ASN A 48 -13.17 1.55 -5.05
N HIS A 49 -12.04 1.90 -5.68
CA HIS A 49 -10.74 1.38 -5.23
C HIS A 49 -10.44 1.83 -3.79
N ARG A 50 -10.70 3.10 -3.46
CA ARG A 50 -10.50 3.67 -2.12
C ARG A 50 -11.32 2.93 -1.07
N VAL A 51 -12.62 2.73 -1.30
CA VAL A 51 -13.53 2.04 -0.36
C VAL A 51 -13.11 0.60 -0.12
N ILE A 52 -12.78 -0.15 -1.18
CA ILE A 52 -12.37 -1.55 -1.04
C ILE A 52 -11.00 -1.63 -0.33
N SER A 53 -10.05 -0.75 -0.67
CA SER A 53 -8.74 -0.69 0.00
C SER A 53 -8.87 -0.30 1.48
N ALA A 54 -9.68 0.69 1.83
CA ALA A 54 -9.95 1.08 3.21
C ALA A 54 -10.55 -0.07 4.02
N SER A 55 -11.42 -0.89 3.42
CA SER A 55 -11.95 -2.09 4.05
C SER A 55 -10.86 -3.12 4.36
N ARG A 56 -9.88 -3.31 3.46
CA ARG A 56 -8.74 -4.22 3.70
C ARG A 56 -7.82 -3.72 4.79
N VAL A 57 -7.48 -2.42 4.75
CA VAL A 57 -6.68 -1.74 5.77
C VAL A 57 -7.31 -1.95 7.14
N ARG A 58 -8.57 -1.55 7.30
CA ARG A 58 -9.31 -1.66 8.57
C ARG A 58 -9.42 -3.08 9.11
N ARG A 59 -9.66 -4.07 8.24
CA ARG A 59 -9.96 -5.45 8.67
C ARG A 59 -8.74 -6.34 8.86
N PHE A 60 -7.67 -6.11 8.10
CA PHE A 60 -6.58 -7.07 7.96
C PHE A 60 -5.19 -6.48 8.22
N ILE A 61 -5.02 -5.16 8.10
CA ILE A 61 -3.73 -4.50 8.34
C ILE A 61 -3.74 -3.86 9.73
N ASN A 62 -4.69 -2.96 10.00
CA ASN A 62 -4.73 -2.18 11.24
C ASN A 62 -4.77 -3.04 12.52
N PRO A 63 -5.54 -4.14 12.61
CA PRO A 63 -5.59 -4.93 13.84
C PRO A 63 -4.26 -5.54 14.26
N GLU A 64 -3.32 -5.71 13.34
CA GLU A 64 -2.04 -6.40 13.58
C GLU A 64 -0.84 -5.46 13.49
N LEU A 65 -0.91 -4.47 12.60
CA LEU A 65 0.22 -3.60 12.24
C LEU A 65 -0.09 -2.11 12.44
N GLY A 66 -1.35 -1.73 12.67
CA GLY A 66 -1.81 -0.34 12.60
C GLY A 66 -1.06 0.62 13.50
N ASP A 67 -0.85 0.22 14.76
CA ASP A 67 -0.21 1.05 15.80
C ASP A 67 1.32 1.09 15.71
N ILE A 68 1.90 0.35 14.76
CA ILE A 68 3.36 0.21 14.63
C ILE A 68 3.89 1.37 13.81
N LEU A 69 4.99 1.98 14.26
CA LEU A 69 5.70 2.99 13.47
C LEU A 69 6.25 2.38 12.18
N ILE A 70 6.15 3.11 11.07
CA ILE A 70 6.62 2.62 9.76
C ILE A 70 8.13 2.32 9.76
N THR A 71 8.89 3.03 10.60
CA THR A 71 10.34 2.85 10.80
C THR A 71 10.68 1.61 11.63
N GLU A 72 9.74 1.12 12.45
CA GLU A 72 9.88 -0.10 13.26
C GLU A 72 9.31 -1.35 12.57
N LEU A 73 8.73 -1.20 11.38
CA LEU A 73 8.12 -2.29 10.64
C LEU A 73 9.20 -3.20 10.03
N THR A 74 9.52 -4.29 10.73
CA THR A 74 10.56 -5.24 10.31
C THR A 74 10.05 -6.26 9.28
N ARG A 75 11.00 -6.83 8.52
CA ARG A 75 10.74 -7.95 7.59
C ARG A 75 10.10 -9.14 8.31
N GLU A 76 10.65 -9.53 9.45
CA GLU A 76 10.17 -10.68 10.23
C GLU A 76 8.70 -10.50 10.65
N ARG A 77 8.33 -9.28 11.06
CA ARG A 77 6.96 -8.95 11.41
C ARG A 77 6.03 -9.04 10.19
N CYS A 78 6.45 -8.50 9.05
CA CYS A 78 5.70 -8.62 7.80
C CYS A 78 5.51 -10.08 7.36
N ASP A 79 6.55 -10.90 7.49
CA ASP A 79 6.51 -12.32 7.15
C ASP A 79 5.54 -13.07 8.09
N SER A 80 5.55 -12.76 9.38
CA SER A 80 4.61 -13.34 10.36
C SER A 80 3.17 -12.90 10.08
N TRP A 81 2.94 -11.62 9.84
CA TRP A 81 1.62 -11.11 9.47
C TRP A 81 1.08 -11.79 8.20
N HIS A 82 1.93 -12.01 7.20
CA HIS A 82 1.51 -12.71 5.99
C HIS A 82 1.13 -14.18 6.24
N ARG A 83 1.83 -14.87 7.15
CA ARG A 83 1.43 -16.22 7.59
C ARG A 83 0.09 -16.20 8.32
N ASP A 84 -0.13 -15.23 9.21
CA ASP A 84 -1.39 -15.06 9.92
C ASP A 84 -2.55 -14.73 8.96
N MET A 85 -2.28 -14.07 7.82
CA MET A 85 -3.26 -13.89 6.75
C MET A 85 -3.78 -15.20 6.17
N GLU A 86 -2.93 -16.22 6.07
CA GLU A 86 -3.32 -17.54 5.60
C GLU A 86 -4.03 -18.36 6.68
N GLU A 87 -3.53 -18.32 7.91
CA GLU A 87 -3.97 -19.21 8.99
C GLU A 87 -5.20 -18.69 9.75
N ARG A 88 -5.28 -17.37 9.98
CA ARG A 88 -6.23 -16.76 10.93
C ARG A 88 -7.11 -15.68 10.33
N LEU A 89 -6.53 -14.71 9.61
CA LEU A 89 -7.27 -13.51 9.20
C LEU A 89 -8.11 -13.75 7.94
N CYS A 90 -7.61 -14.54 7.00
CA CYS A 90 -8.25 -14.75 5.70
C CYS A 90 -8.10 -16.20 5.17
N PRO A 91 -8.52 -17.21 5.95
CA PRO A 91 -8.41 -18.60 5.53
C PRO A 91 -9.28 -18.87 4.29
N GLY A 92 -8.73 -19.62 3.33
CA GLY A 92 -9.46 -20.01 2.10
C GLY A 92 -9.74 -18.90 1.09
N ALA A 93 -9.18 -17.70 1.25
CA ALA A 93 -9.43 -16.55 0.38
C ALA A 93 -8.15 -16.01 -0.28
N PRO A 94 -7.52 -16.77 -1.21
CA PRO A 94 -6.21 -16.44 -1.78
C PRO A 94 -6.20 -15.08 -2.50
N THR A 95 -7.26 -14.75 -3.24
CA THR A 95 -7.40 -13.44 -3.89
C THR A 95 -7.39 -12.31 -2.88
N GLN A 96 -8.08 -12.46 -1.74
CA GLN A 96 -8.11 -11.43 -0.71
C GLN A 96 -6.74 -11.24 -0.07
N ARG A 97 -6.00 -12.32 0.21
CA ARG A 97 -4.63 -12.25 0.73
C ARG A 97 -3.70 -11.48 -0.22
N VAL A 98 -3.70 -11.83 -1.50
CA VAL A 98 -2.91 -11.14 -2.53
C VAL A 98 -3.28 -9.65 -2.61
N ARG A 99 -4.57 -9.32 -2.58
CA ARG A 99 -5.03 -7.92 -2.66
C ARG A 99 -4.71 -7.11 -1.40
N THR A 100 -4.74 -7.74 -0.22
CA THR A 100 -4.33 -7.10 1.04
C THR A 100 -2.82 -6.89 1.07
N TYR A 101 -2.02 -7.89 0.65
CA TYR A 101 -0.57 -7.75 0.50
C TYR A 101 -0.22 -6.62 -0.47
N ALA A 102 -0.91 -6.55 -1.60
CA ALA A 102 -0.72 -5.48 -2.58
C ALA A 102 -1.06 -4.09 -2.03
N ALA A 103 -2.07 -3.95 -1.17
CA ALA A 103 -2.41 -2.69 -0.52
C ALA A 103 -1.29 -2.22 0.42
N LEU A 104 -0.82 -3.10 1.33
CA LEU A 104 0.28 -2.77 2.24
C LEU A 104 1.58 -2.47 1.45
N HIS A 105 1.86 -3.24 0.40
CA HIS A 105 2.99 -2.98 -0.48
C HIS A 105 2.89 -1.62 -1.18
N ALA A 106 1.70 -1.20 -1.62
CA ALA A 106 1.50 0.11 -2.24
C ALA A 106 1.73 1.25 -1.24
N MET A 107 1.20 1.14 -0.02
CA MET A 107 1.44 2.10 1.06
C MET A 107 2.94 2.25 1.36
N LEU A 108 3.64 1.13 1.57
CA LEU A 108 5.07 1.15 1.90
C LEU A 108 5.93 1.57 0.71
N LYS A 109 5.49 1.33 -0.53
CA LYS A 109 6.17 1.82 -1.72
C LYS A 109 6.09 3.34 -1.81
N MET A 110 4.94 3.93 -1.44
CA MET A 110 4.80 5.37 -1.29
C MET A 110 5.73 5.88 -0.18
N ALA A 111 5.78 5.22 0.97
CA ALA A 111 6.70 5.60 2.05
C ALA A 111 8.18 5.58 1.62
N VAL A 112 8.61 4.59 0.85
CA VAL A 112 9.95 4.55 0.25
C VAL A 112 10.16 5.68 -0.76
N HIS A 113 9.16 5.98 -1.59
CA HIS A 113 9.25 7.06 -2.59
C HIS A 113 9.36 8.45 -1.95
N GLU A 114 8.69 8.66 -0.82
CA GLU A 114 8.71 9.91 -0.05
C GLU A 114 9.87 9.95 0.97
N ASP A 115 10.85 9.05 0.85
CA ASP A 115 12.02 8.93 1.74
C ASP A 115 11.66 8.83 3.25
N LEU A 116 10.47 8.29 3.56
CA LEU A 116 10.04 8.04 4.94
C LEU A 116 10.68 6.76 5.51
N ILE A 117 11.01 5.80 4.64
CA ILE A 117 11.74 4.58 5.00
C ILE A 117 12.77 4.25 3.93
N ASP A 118 13.95 3.80 4.34
CA ASP A 118 15.06 3.53 3.41
C ASP A 118 14.86 2.26 2.59
N THR A 119 14.12 1.28 3.11
CA THR A 119 14.05 -0.05 2.52
C THR A 119 12.67 -0.66 2.68
N MET A 120 12.16 -1.25 1.59
CA MET A 120 10.91 -2.02 1.58
C MET A 120 11.00 -3.24 2.52
N PRO A 121 10.16 -3.34 3.56
CA PRO A 121 10.17 -4.51 4.45
C PRO A 121 9.43 -5.72 3.84
N LEU A 122 8.43 -5.51 2.98
CA LEU A 122 7.69 -6.56 2.28
C LEU A 122 8.49 -7.14 1.10
N ARG A 123 9.25 -8.20 1.34
CA ARG A 123 10.19 -8.79 0.36
C ARG A 123 9.88 -10.22 -0.05
N ILE A 124 8.67 -10.72 0.21
CA ILE A 124 8.27 -12.07 -0.22
C ILE A 124 8.00 -12.03 -1.74
N LYS A 125 8.72 -12.86 -2.48
CA LYS A 125 8.64 -12.92 -3.94
C LYS A 125 7.34 -13.60 -4.40
N GLY A 126 6.75 -13.10 -5.49
CA GLY A 126 5.59 -13.73 -6.15
C GLY A 126 4.22 -13.41 -5.54
N LEU A 127 4.14 -12.78 -4.36
CA LEU A 127 2.84 -12.52 -3.70
C LEU A 127 1.98 -11.43 -4.36
N LEU A 128 2.54 -10.62 -5.25
CA LEU A 128 1.77 -9.66 -6.05
C LEU A 128 1.15 -10.29 -7.29
N ILE A 129 1.48 -11.56 -7.59
CA ILE A 129 0.95 -12.28 -8.74
C ILE A 129 -0.32 -13.01 -8.30
N GLY A 130 -1.47 -12.54 -8.77
CA GLY A 130 -2.74 -13.22 -8.56
C GLY A 130 -2.86 -14.42 -9.49
N ILE A 131 -2.92 -15.63 -8.94
CA ILE A 131 -3.23 -16.84 -9.70
C ILE A 131 -4.74 -17.09 -9.58
N PRO A 132 -5.49 -17.11 -10.69
CA PRO A 132 -6.92 -17.43 -10.66
C PRO A 132 -7.16 -18.82 -10.06
N ALA A 133 -8.05 -18.91 -9.07
CA ALA A 133 -8.40 -20.19 -8.45
C ALA A 133 -9.39 -21.01 -9.30
N ARG A 134 -10.06 -20.38 -10.26
CA ARG A 134 -11.02 -21.01 -11.16
C ARG A 134 -10.67 -20.67 -12.59
N ASP A 135 -10.89 -21.64 -13.47
CA ASP A 135 -10.81 -21.44 -14.90
C ASP A 135 -12.00 -20.57 -15.36
N PRO A 136 -11.77 -19.43 -16.03
CA PRO A 136 -12.86 -18.60 -16.52
C PRO A 136 -13.64 -19.33 -17.61
N GLN A 137 -14.91 -19.63 -17.33
CA GLN A 137 -15.82 -20.22 -18.29
C GLN A 137 -16.57 -19.12 -19.04
N THR A 138 -16.42 -19.09 -20.36
CA THR A 138 -17.17 -18.17 -21.22
C THR A 138 -18.31 -18.94 -21.87
N ALA A 139 -19.51 -18.36 -21.84
CA ALA A 139 -20.68 -18.97 -22.47
C ALA A 139 -20.47 -19.09 -23.99
N THR A 140 -20.93 -20.19 -24.57
CA THR A 140 -21.02 -20.37 -26.01
C THR A 140 -22.16 -19.53 -26.58
N VAL A 141 -22.13 -19.26 -27.90
CA VAL A 141 -23.19 -18.52 -28.58
C VAL A 141 -24.57 -19.17 -28.34
N ALA A 142 -24.65 -20.50 -28.39
CA ALA A 142 -25.90 -21.23 -28.18
C ALA A 142 -26.44 -21.07 -26.74
N GLU A 143 -25.57 -21.06 -25.73
CA GLU A 143 -25.98 -20.81 -24.34
C GLU A 143 -26.44 -19.36 -24.13
N VAL A 144 -25.82 -18.40 -24.84
CA VAL A 144 -26.27 -17.01 -24.83
C VAL A 144 -27.65 -16.87 -25.46
N ASP A 145 -27.90 -17.54 -26.60
CA ASP A 145 -29.21 -17.53 -27.26
C ASP A 145 -30.31 -18.14 -26.36
N GLN A 146 -29.98 -19.21 -25.61
CA GLN A 146 -30.89 -19.79 -24.63
C GLN A 146 -31.21 -18.85 -23.46
N LEU A 147 -30.21 -18.13 -22.94
CA LEU A 147 -30.42 -17.13 -21.89
C LEU A 147 -31.24 -15.93 -22.37
N ALA A 148 -31.09 -15.53 -23.64
CA ALA A 148 -31.83 -14.42 -24.23
C ALA A 148 -33.29 -14.74 -24.53
N ALA A 149 -33.63 -16.03 -24.69
CA ALA A 149 -34.98 -16.51 -24.96
C ALA A 149 -35.81 -16.80 -23.68
N ALA A 150 -35.21 -16.70 -22.50
CA ALA A 150 -35.82 -16.91 -21.18
C ALA A 150 -36.35 -15.61 -20.58
#